data_AF-A0A7J9VKP2-F1
#
_entry.id   AF-A0A7J9VKP2-F1
#
_cell.length_a   1.000
_cell.length_b   1.000
_cell.length_c   1.000
_cell.angle_alpha   90.00
_cell.angle_beta   90.00
_cell.angle_gamma   90.00
#
_symmetry.space_group_name_H-M   'P 1'
#
loop_
_entity.id
_entity.type
_entity.pdbx_description
1 polymer ?
#
loop_
_entity_poly.entity_id
_entity_poly.type
_entity_poly.pdbx_seq_one_letter_code
_entity_poly.pdbx_strand_id
1 'polypeptide(L)'
;MRFQVRKTDQGYGVWDTAVNELCSGWDLTEAEANEQAHDRDVLYDRFNPRRPEDVRHVTPPKRVDVHKWVTGGALDVWVRENGEWYGRVRDKTGRLSWRHARELRPTHPDEEPSF
;
A
#
# COMPACT_ATOMS: atom_id res chain seq x y z
N MET A 1 9.27 -2.83 -2.49
CA MET A 1 8.50 -1.73 -3.11
C MET A 1 9.42 -0.89 -3.96
N ARG A 2 9.00 -0.61 -5.20
CA ARG A 2 9.82 -0.05 -6.27
C ARG A 2 9.50 1.42 -6.52
N PHE A 3 8.24 1.81 -6.35
CA PHE A 3 7.79 3.16 -6.69
C PHE A 3 7.83 4.08 -5.46
N GLN A 4 8.39 5.27 -5.63
CA GLN A 4 8.52 6.27 -4.57
C GLN A 4 7.89 7.59 -4.98
N VAL A 5 7.12 8.18 -4.08
CA VAL A 5 6.63 9.55 -4.23
C VAL A 5 7.75 10.52 -3.93
N ARG A 6 7.99 11.50 -4.81
CA ARG A 6 8.92 12.61 -4.56
C ARG A 6 8.24 13.94 -4.86
N LYS A 7 8.61 14.97 -4.09
CA LYS A 7 8.19 16.34 -4.32
C LYS A 7 8.91 16.90 -5.56
N THR A 8 8.19 17.66 -6.35
CA THR A 8 8.67 18.37 -7.54
C THR A 8 8.46 19.88 -7.34
N ASP A 9 8.88 20.68 -8.32
CA ASP A 9 8.62 22.12 -8.33
C ASP A 9 7.12 22.46 -8.54
N GLN A 10 6.33 21.54 -9.08
CA GLN A 10 4.92 21.74 -9.44
C GLN A 10 3.95 20.96 -8.55
N GLY A 11 4.44 20.05 -7.71
CA GLY A 11 3.62 19.16 -6.88
C GLY A 11 4.40 17.93 -6.47
N TYR A 12 3.89 16.76 -6.85
CA TYR A 12 4.50 15.46 -6.58
C TYR A 12 4.51 14.60 -7.85
N GLY A 13 5.43 13.64 -7.87
CA GLY A 13 5.52 12.63 -8.92
C GLY A 13 5.93 11.27 -8.36
N VAL A 14 5.77 10.23 -9.18
CA VAL A 14 6.11 8.85 -8.86
C VAL A 14 7.37 8.47 -9.60
N TRP A 15 8.43 8.17 -8.86
CA TRP A 15 9.69 7.67 -9.39
C TRP A 15 9.75 6.15 -9.33
N ASP A 16 10.19 5.54 -10.41
CA ASP A 16 10.62 4.16 -10.42
C ASP A 16 12.07 4.08 -9.96
N THR A 17 12.31 3.47 -8.80
CA THR A 17 13.67 3.37 -8.23
C THR A 17 14.57 2.37 -8.95
N ALA A 18 14.03 1.46 -9.76
CA ALA A 18 14.83 0.48 -10.50
C ALA A 18 15.57 1.11 -11.69
N VAL A 19 14.95 2.10 -12.34
CA VAL A 19 15.55 2.85 -13.47
C VAL A 19 15.88 4.31 -13.11
N ASN A 20 15.45 4.75 -11.93
CA ASN A 20 15.57 6.13 -11.44
C ASN A 20 14.93 7.17 -12.38
N GLU A 21 13.77 6.84 -12.95
CA GLU A 21 13.02 7.72 -13.85
C GLU A 21 11.66 8.09 -13.26
N LEU A 22 11.12 9.22 -13.71
CA LEU A 22 9.75 9.63 -13.39
C LEU A 22 8.78 8.82 -14.25
N CYS A 23 7.75 8.27 -13.63
CA CYS A 23 6.74 7.41 -14.29
C CYS A 23 5.32 7.97 -14.20
N SER A 24 5.16 9.23 -13.83
CA SER A 24 3.89 9.97 -13.74
C SER A 24 4.02 11.41 -14.26
N GLY A 25 2.96 12.21 -14.14
CA GLY A 25 3.05 13.67 -14.22
C GLY A 25 3.86 14.27 -13.06
N TRP A 26 4.18 15.56 -13.17
CA TRP A 26 4.99 16.31 -12.21
C TRP A 26 4.14 17.10 -11.19
N ASP A 27 2.86 17.25 -11.46
CA ASP A 27 1.91 18.16 -10.83
C ASP A 27 0.84 17.42 -10.00
N LEU A 28 1.09 16.14 -9.68
CA LEU A 28 0.15 15.37 -8.86
C LEU A 28 0.08 15.93 -7.44
N THR A 29 -1.07 15.76 -6.80
CA THR A 29 -1.14 15.88 -5.35
C THR A 29 -0.38 14.73 -4.68
N GLU A 30 0.03 14.90 -3.43
CA GLU A 30 0.70 13.84 -2.67
C GLU A 30 -0.17 12.58 -2.55
N ALA A 31 -1.49 12.76 -2.39
CA ALA A 31 -2.44 11.65 -2.29
C ALA A 31 -2.52 10.84 -3.59
N GLU A 32 -2.65 11.52 -4.74
CA GLU A 32 -2.69 10.87 -6.06
C GLU A 32 -1.36 10.18 -6.38
N ALA A 33 -0.23 10.81 -6.06
CA ALA A 33 1.08 10.20 -6.25
C ALA A 33 1.24 8.95 -5.37
N ASN A 34 0.77 8.98 -4.12
CA ASN A 34 0.79 7.81 -3.25
C ASN A 34 -0.09 6.68 -3.78
N GLU A 35 -1.30 6.98 -4.23
CA GLU A 35 -2.20 5.97 -4.82
C GLU A 35 -1.57 5.35 -6.07
N GLN A 36 -1.06 6.17 -6.98
CA GLN A 36 -0.36 5.71 -8.18
C GLN A 36 0.89 4.87 -7.88
N ALA A 37 1.67 5.22 -6.86
CA ALA A 37 2.84 4.45 -6.46
C ALA A 37 2.41 3.07 -5.92
N HIS A 38 1.41 3.03 -5.05
CA HIS A 38 0.91 1.78 -4.48
C HIS A 38 0.24 0.88 -5.52
N ASP A 39 -0.48 1.43 -6.49
CA ASP A 39 -1.07 0.65 -7.58
C ASP A 39 0.01 0.03 -8.47
N ARG A 40 1.08 0.78 -8.76
CA ARG A 40 2.22 0.23 -9.50
C ARG A 40 3.00 -0.82 -8.70
N ASP A 41 3.13 -0.67 -7.38
CA ASP A 41 3.74 -1.69 -6.52
C ASP A 41 2.93 -3.00 -6.46
N VAL A 42 1.63 -2.98 -6.79
CA VAL A 42 0.83 -4.21 -6.99
C VAL A 42 1.24 -4.92 -8.28
N LEU A 43 1.60 -4.17 -9.31
CA LEU A 43 1.93 -4.70 -10.63
C LEU A 43 3.40 -5.12 -10.77
N TYR A 44 4.31 -4.51 -10.01
CA TYR A 44 5.74 -4.79 -10.11
C TYR A 44 6.34 -5.09 -8.73
N ASP A 45 7.23 -6.09 -8.70
CA ASP A 45 8.21 -6.23 -7.65
C ASP A 45 9.41 -5.29 -7.91
N ARG A 46 10.46 -5.43 -7.10
CA ARG A 46 11.67 -4.61 -7.23
C ARG A 46 12.31 -4.61 -8.62
N PHE A 47 12.23 -5.71 -9.36
CA PHE A 47 12.96 -5.90 -10.62
C PHE A 47 12.06 -6.20 -11.81
N ASN A 48 10.93 -6.89 -11.60
CA ASN A 48 10.09 -7.45 -12.64
C ASN A 48 8.60 -7.16 -12.39
N PRO A 49 7.75 -7.31 -13.41
CA PRO A 49 6.31 -7.47 -13.18
C PRO A 49 6.06 -8.60 -12.18
N ARG A 50 5.13 -8.39 -11.24
CA ARG A 50 4.74 -9.43 -10.28
C ARG A 50 4.06 -10.57 -11.01
N ARG A 51 4.32 -11.78 -10.54
CA ARG A 51 3.61 -12.96 -11.00
C ARG A 51 2.23 -13.02 -10.34
N PRO A 52 1.23 -13.63 -10.99
CA PRO A 52 -0.10 -13.77 -10.40
C PRO A 52 -0.10 -14.45 -9.03
N GLU A 53 0.79 -15.42 -8.79
CA GLU A 53 0.91 -16.10 -7.49
C GLU A 53 1.43 -15.21 -6.35
N ASP A 54 2.09 -14.09 -6.68
CA ASP A 54 2.67 -13.14 -5.74
C ASP A 54 1.71 -11.99 -5.40
N VAL A 55 0.46 -12.04 -5.91
CA VAL A 55 -0.57 -11.04 -5.63
C VAL A 55 -1.85 -11.73 -5.17
N ARG A 56 -2.46 -11.23 -4.09
CA ARG A 56 -3.76 -11.72 -3.61
C ARG A 56 -4.66 -10.56 -3.24
N HIS A 57 -5.67 -10.32 -4.07
CA HIS A 57 -6.70 -9.33 -3.77
C HIS A 57 -7.62 -9.81 -2.64
N VAL A 58 -8.05 -8.87 -1.79
CA VAL A 58 -8.94 -9.11 -0.66
C VAL A 58 -10.22 -8.32 -0.92
N THR A 59 -11.26 -9.04 -1.37
CA THR A 59 -12.56 -8.45 -1.69
C THR A 59 -13.67 -9.17 -0.92
N PRO A 60 -14.46 -8.47 -0.09
CA PRO A 60 -14.32 -7.05 0.27
C PRO A 60 -13.04 -6.80 1.11
N PRO A 61 -12.53 -5.55 1.15
CA PRO A 61 -11.40 -5.21 2.01
C PRO A 61 -11.65 -5.59 3.47
N LYS A 62 -10.64 -6.16 4.13
CA LYS A 62 -10.77 -6.64 5.52
C LYS A 62 -10.24 -5.61 6.52
N ARG A 63 -10.94 -5.42 7.63
CA ARG A 63 -10.45 -4.60 8.74
C ARG A 63 -9.28 -5.29 9.44
N VAL A 64 -8.20 -4.55 9.63
CA VAL A 64 -6.99 -5.00 10.30
C VAL A 64 -6.47 -3.95 11.26
N ASP A 65 -5.86 -4.38 12.36
CA ASP A 65 -5.06 -3.54 13.24
C ASP A 65 -3.59 -3.62 12.85
N VAL A 66 -2.91 -2.47 12.91
CA VAL A 66 -1.48 -2.33 12.60
C VAL A 66 -0.74 -2.12 13.91
N HIS A 67 -0.03 -3.16 14.35
CA HIS A 67 0.85 -3.23 15.55
C HIS A 67 0.58 -2.22 16.70
N LYS A 68 0.01 -2.71 17.83
CA LYS A 68 -0.14 -2.13 19.19
C LYS A 68 -0.61 -0.67 19.38
N TRP A 69 -0.55 0.22 18.39
CA TRP A 69 -0.76 1.66 18.59
C TRP A 69 -1.62 2.33 17.50
N VAL A 70 -1.93 1.64 16.40
CA VAL A 70 -2.81 2.17 15.34
C VAL A 70 -4.00 1.24 15.15
N THR A 71 -5.13 1.65 15.73
CA THR A 71 -6.40 0.93 15.61
C THR A 71 -7.02 1.14 14.23
N GLY A 72 -7.22 0.04 13.51
CA GLY A 72 -8.04 -0.04 12.31
C GLY A 72 -7.44 0.56 11.03
N GLY A 73 -7.41 -0.28 10.00
CA GLY A 73 -7.30 0.07 8.59
C GLY A 73 -7.99 -0.98 7.73
N ALA A 74 -8.15 -0.71 6.44
CA ALA A 74 -8.72 -1.64 5.47
C ALA A 74 -7.60 -2.23 4.60
N LEU A 75 -7.46 -3.55 4.66
CA LEU A 75 -6.56 -4.34 3.82
C LEU A 75 -7.28 -4.78 2.55
N ASP A 76 -6.77 -4.39 1.39
CA ASP A 76 -7.38 -4.66 0.08
C ASP A 76 -6.53 -5.58 -0.82
N VAL A 77 -5.22 -5.66 -0.60
CA VAL A 77 -4.34 -6.54 -1.38
C VAL A 77 -3.11 -6.99 -0.58
N TRP A 78 -2.70 -8.23 -0.82
CA TRP A 78 -1.40 -8.76 -0.43
C TRP A 78 -0.48 -8.85 -1.65
N VAL A 79 0.77 -8.47 -1.47
CA VAL A 79 1.84 -8.72 -2.45
C VAL A 79 2.99 -9.45 -1.79
N ARG A 80 3.71 -10.25 -2.56
CA ARG A 80 4.88 -10.99 -2.09
C ARG A 80 6.16 -10.32 -2.56
N GLU A 81 6.99 -9.88 -1.62
CA GLU A 81 8.27 -9.23 -1.87
C GLU A 81 9.38 -10.01 -1.15
N ASN A 82 10.44 -10.40 -1.86
CA ASN A 82 11.56 -11.17 -1.30
C ASN A 82 11.12 -12.42 -0.50
N GLY A 83 10.04 -13.07 -0.93
CA GLY A 83 9.48 -14.25 -0.29
C GLY A 83 8.52 -13.97 0.88
N GLU A 84 8.43 -12.73 1.35
CA GLU A 84 7.58 -12.28 2.46
C GLU A 84 6.31 -11.58 1.96
N TRP A 85 5.22 -11.66 2.74
CA TRP A 85 3.95 -11.06 2.38
C TRP A 85 3.80 -9.67 3.01
N TYR A 86 3.39 -8.71 2.19
CA TYR A 86 3.07 -7.33 2.57
C TYR A 86 1.63 -7.02 2.18
N GLY A 87 0.86 -6.49 3.13
CA GLY A 87 -0.51 -6.06 2.93
C GLY A 87 -0.57 -4.55 2.72
N ARG A 88 -1.32 -4.11 1.71
CA ARG A 88 -1.66 -2.70 1.54
C ARG A 88 -2.80 -2.35 2.48
N VAL A 89 -2.57 -1.39 3.36
CA VAL A 89 -3.56 -0.93 4.33
C VAL A 89 -3.88 0.52 4.09
N ARG A 90 -5.18 0.81 3.91
CA ARG A 90 -5.74 2.15 3.91
C ARG A 90 -6.19 2.50 5.33
N ASP A 91 -5.57 3.51 5.94
CA ASP A 91 -5.99 3.97 7.26
C ASP A 91 -7.26 4.84 7.18
N LYS A 92 -7.78 5.25 8.35
CA LYS A 92 -9.00 6.08 8.45
C LYS A 92 -8.88 7.46 7.77
N THR A 93 -7.66 7.93 7.52
CA THR A 93 -7.38 9.19 6.81
C THR A 93 -7.29 9.00 5.29
N GLY A 94 -7.42 7.75 4.82
CA GLY A 94 -7.28 7.41 3.40
C GLY A 94 -5.84 7.14 2.96
N ARG A 95 -4.86 7.30 3.85
CA ARG A 95 -3.45 7.08 3.51
C ARG A 95 -3.15 5.59 3.36
N LEU A 96 -2.48 5.25 2.27
CA LEU A 96 -2.02 3.91 1.97
C LEU A 96 -0.65 3.66 2.59
N SER A 97 -0.45 2.44 3.10
CA SER A 97 0.86 1.96 3.53
C SER A 97 1.00 0.46 3.31
N TRP A 98 2.20 0.02 2.95
CA TRP A 98 2.57 -1.40 2.94
C TRP A 98 3.01 -1.83 4.33
N ARG A 99 2.42 -2.91 4.84
CA ARG A 99 2.71 -3.49 6.16
C ARG A 99 3.08 -4.95 6.03
N HIS A 100 4.11 -5.38 6.75
CA HIS A 100 4.49 -6.78 6.75
C HIS A 100 3.36 -7.61 7.38
N ALA A 101 3.09 -8.82 6.87
CA ALA A 101 1.99 -9.67 7.37
C ALA A 101 2.03 -9.88 8.89
N ARG A 102 3.24 -10.03 9.45
CA ARG A 102 3.47 -10.14 10.90
C ARG A 102 3.00 -8.95 11.73
N GLU A 103 2.84 -7.77 11.14
CA GLU A 103 2.38 -6.54 11.80
C GLU A 103 0.86 -6.40 11.78
N LEU A 104 0.18 -7.16 10.92
CA LEU A 104 -1.26 -7.09 10.71
C LEU A 104 -1.99 -8.13 11.55
N ARG A 105 -3.04 -7.70 12.24
CA ARG A 105 -3.96 -8.60 12.94
C ARG A 105 -5.38 -8.33 12.44
N PRO A 106 -6.21 -9.36 12.22
CA PRO A 106 -7.63 -9.11 12.03
C PRO A 106 -8.17 -8.30 13.22
N THR A 107 -8.92 -7.24 12.94
CA THR A 107 -9.65 -6.56 14.00
C THR A 107 -10.75 -7.50 14.47
N HIS A 108 -10.83 -7.77 15.79
CA HIS A 108 -11.87 -8.62 16.34
C HIS A 108 -13.25 -7.95 16.11
N PRO A 109 -14.27 -8.66 15.62
CA PRO A 109 -15.58 -8.09 15.37
C PRO A 109 -16.44 -7.82 16.63
N ASP A 110 -15.90 -7.88 17.86
CA ASP A 110 -16.71 -7.88 19.10
C ASP A 110 -16.52 -6.66 20.02
N GLU A 111 -16.44 -5.46 19.45
CA GLU A 111 -16.76 -4.24 20.21
C GLU A 111 -17.66 -3.35 19.35
N GLU A 112 -18.90 -3.80 19.16
CA GLU A 112 -20.00 -2.84 19.05
C GLU A 112 -20.12 -2.16 20.43
N PRO A 113 -19.97 -0.83 20.54
CA PRO A 113 -20.26 -0.15 21.79
C PRO A 113 -21.75 -0.37 22.08
N SER A 114 -22.03 -1.19 23.08
CA SER A 114 -23.37 -1.31 23.64
C SER A 114 -23.68 0.05 24.29
N PHE A 115 -24.59 0.81 23.68
CA PHE A 115 -25.18 2.02 24.25
C PHE A 115 -26.16 1.68 25.37
#